data_AF-A0A940THD2-F1
#
_entry.id   AF-A0A940THD2-F1
#
_cell.length_a   1.000
_cell.length_b   1.000
_cell.length_c   1.000
_cell.angle_alpha   90.00
_cell.angle_beta   90.00
_cell.angle_gamma   90.00
#
_symmetry.space_group_name_H-M   'P 1'
#
loop_
_entity.id
_entity.type
_entity.pdbx_description
1 polymer ?
#
loop_
_entity_poly.entity_id
_entity_poly.type
_entity_poly.pdbx_seq_one_letter_code
_entity_poly.pdbx_strand_id
1 'polypeptide(L)'
;MKKLHLAEKYTGSGSILHIAEIMRNEGVRKVMIVTDDNVYENGMTFSFEEQLVSYDIEFTHFTEINGKADLECIEKGTELFL
;
A
#
# COMPACT_ATOMS: atom_id res chain seq x y z
N MET A 1 4.67 -20.06 -12.51
CA MET A 1 4.59 -18.67 -12.04
C MET A 1 3.11 -18.35 -11.82
N LYS A 2 2.68 -18.02 -10.59
CA LYS A 2 1.32 -17.53 -10.36
C LYS A 2 1.17 -16.22 -11.12
N LYS A 3 0.20 -16.16 -12.01
CA LYS A 3 -0.19 -14.94 -12.73
C LYS A 3 -0.67 -13.97 -11.65
N LEU A 4 0.03 -12.85 -11.42
CA LEU A 4 -0.57 -11.74 -10.66
C LEU A 4 -1.86 -11.38 -11.40
N HIS A 5 -3.00 -11.50 -10.74
CA HIS A 5 -4.26 -11.07 -11.31
C HIS A 5 -4.12 -9.56 -11.58
N LEU A 6 -4.15 -9.19 -12.86
CA LEU A 6 -4.12 -7.80 -13.31
C LEU A 6 -5.27 -7.05 -12.62
N ALA A 7 -4.88 -6.12 -11.74
CA ALA A 7 -5.68 -5.14 -11.00
C ALA A 7 -7.20 -5.26 -11.18
N GLU A 8 -7.85 -6.03 -10.31
CA GLU A 8 -9.31 -5.99 -10.17
C GLU A 8 -9.73 -4.62 -9.59
N LYS A 9 -10.74 -4.00 -10.19
CA LYS A 9 -11.21 -2.67 -9.80
C LYS A 9 -12.31 -2.79 -8.74
N TYR A 10 -12.07 -2.22 -7.57
CA TYR A 10 -13.04 -2.14 -6.48
C TYR A 10 -13.52 -0.69 -6.30
N THR A 11 -14.83 -0.46 -6.29
CA THR A 11 -15.44 0.88 -6.15
C THR A 11 -16.60 0.89 -5.18
N GLY A 12 -16.82 2.03 -4.52
CA GLY A 12 -17.91 2.24 -3.56
C GLY A 12 -17.38 2.48 -2.14
N SER A 13 -18.25 2.97 -1.26
CA SER A 13 -17.90 3.19 0.15
C SER A 13 -17.49 1.87 0.81
N GLY A 14 -16.32 1.87 1.48
CA GLY A 14 -15.80 0.68 2.17
C GLY A 14 -15.04 -0.31 1.29
N SER A 15 -14.79 0.00 0.01
CA SER A 15 -14.00 -0.89 -0.88
C SER A 15 -12.58 -1.16 -0.36
N ILE A 16 -12.00 -0.22 0.39
CA ILE A 16 -10.67 -0.37 1.02
C ILE A 16 -10.60 -1.57 1.98
N LEU A 17 -11.73 -1.96 2.58
CA LEU A 17 -11.79 -3.10 3.52
C LEU A 17 -11.54 -4.44 2.82
N HIS A 18 -11.80 -4.51 1.51
CA HIS A 18 -11.70 -5.76 0.75
C HIS A 18 -10.26 -6.02 0.28
N ILE A 19 -9.44 -4.97 0.14
CA ILE A 19 -8.11 -5.11 -0.45
C ILE A 19 -7.14 -5.90 0.45
N ALA A 20 -7.23 -5.74 1.77
CA ALA A 20 -6.39 -6.48 2.72
C ALA A 20 -6.74 -7.97 2.74
N GLU A 21 -8.04 -8.31 2.65
CA GLU A 21 -8.50 -9.70 2.53
C GLU A 21 -7.95 -10.36 1.25
N ILE A 22 -8.02 -9.64 0.12
CA ILE A 22 -7.49 -10.10 -1.17
C ILE A 22 -5.98 -10.34 -1.07
N MET A 23 -5.22 -9.36 -0.57
CA MET A 23 -3.78 -9.49 -0.35
C MET A 23 -3.45 -10.73 0.50
N ARG A 24 -4.21 -10.96 1.58
CA ARG A 24 -4.02 -12.12 2.45
C ARG A 24 -4.26 -13.45 1.73
N ASN A 25 -5.31 -13.51 0.92
CA ASN A 25 -5.69 -14.67 0.10
C ASN A 25 -4.66 -14.97 -1.00
N GLU A 26 -4.01 -13.94 -1.53
CA GLU A 26 -2.91 -14.08 -2.48
C GLU A 26 -1.59 -14.52 -1.84
N GLY A 27 -1.50 -14.50 -0.50
CA GLY A 27 -0.33 -14.91 0.25
C GLY A 27 0.63 -13.76 0.58
N VAL A 28 0.21 -12.51 0.39
CA VAL A 28 0.97 -11.33 0.80
C VAL A 28 1.11 -11.33 2.33
N ARG A 29 2.30 -10.96 2.80
CA ARG A 29 2.64 -10.84 4.23
C ARG A 29 3.29 -9.53 4.61
N LYS A 30 3.84 -8.82 3.62
CA LYS A 30 4.48 -7.52 3.79
C LYS A 30 4.10 -6.63 2.61
N VAL A 31 3.74 -5.38 2.87
CA VAL A 31 3.45 -4.36 1.84
C VAL A 31 4.20 -3.06 2.13
N MET A 32 4.34 -2.22 1.12
CA MET A 32 4.80 -0.85 1.28
C MET A 32 3.69 0.09 0.83
N ILE A 33 3.26 0.96 1.75
CA ILE A 33 2.30 2.02 1.48
C ILE A 33 3.10 3.19 0.92
N VAL A 34 2.94 3.43 -0.38
CA VAL A 34 3.58 4.52 -1.10
C VAL A 34 2.59 5.69 -1.18
N THR A 35 2.92 6.82 -0.59
CA THR A 35 2.02 7.97 -0.51
C THR A 35 2.78 9.29 -0.37
N ASP A 36 2.09 10.43 -0.46
CA ASP A 36 2.67 11.74 -0.15
C ASP A 36 2.62 12.01 1.36
N ASP A 37 3.58 12.78 1.87
CA ASP A 37 3.68 13.12 3.30
C ASP A 37 2.40 13.74 3.87
N ASN A 38 1.74 14.63 3.11
CA ASN A 38 0.47 15.22 3.52
C ASN A 38 -0.66 14.19 3.67
N VAL A 39 -0.69 13.13 2.85
CA VAL A 39 -1.72 12.08 2.94
C VAL A 39 -1.51 11.25 4.21
N TYR A 40 -0.25 10.94 4.52
CA TYR A 40 0.14 10.22 5.72
C TYR A 40 -0.12 11.02 7.01
N GLU A 41 0.40 12.26 7.10
CA GLU A 41 0.29 13.12 8.28
C GLU A 41 -1.16 13.50 8.62
N ASN A 42 -2.05 13.54 7.62
CA ASN A 42 -3.49 13.75 7.84
C ASN A 42 -4.26 12.46 8.16
N GLY A 43 -3.57 11.32 8.34
CA GLY A 43 -4.17 10.05 8.75
C GLY A 43 -5.05 9.39 7.69
N MET A 44 -4.91 9.75 6.42
CA MET A 44 -5.77 9.22 5.36
C MET A 44 -5.51 7.74 5.07
N THR A 45 -4.33 7.23 5.44
CA THR A 45 -3.95 5.82 5.31
C THR A 45 -4.41 4.95 6.48
N PHE A 46 -4.81 5.52 7.63
CA PHE A 46 -5.08 4.77 8.87
C PHE A 46 -6.12 3.67 8.70
N SER A 47 -7.23 3.95 8.03
CA SER A 47 -8.27 2.94 7.81
C SER A 47 -7.77 1.74 7.00
N PHE A 48 -6.78 1.94 6.13
CA PHE A 48 -6.15 0.85 5.40
C PHE A 48 -5.14 0.10 6.26
N GLU A 49 -4.34 0.81 7.06
CA GLU A 49 -3.38 0.23 8.01
C GLU A 49 -4.07 -0.67 9.05
N GLU A 50 -5.19 -0.23 9.62
CA GLU A 50 -5.99 -1.04 10.55
C GLU A 50 -6.43 -2.37 9.92
N GLN A 51 -6.75 -2.37 8.62
CA GLN A 51 -7.07 -3.60 7.91
C GLN A 51 -5.84 -4.50 7.76
N LEU A 52 -4.70 -3.95 7.36
CA LEU A 52 -3.46 -4.73 7.24
C LEU A 52 -3.09 -5.41 8.57
N VAL A 53 -3.22 -4.68 9.70
CA VAL A 53 -3.04 -5.24 11.04
C VAL A 53 -4.03 -6.38 11.31
N SER A 54 -5.31 -6.19 11.00
CA SER A 54 -6.34 -7.21 11.23
C SER A 54 -6.12 -8.52 10.44
N TYR A 55 -5.38 -8.44 9.33
CA TYR A 55 -5.03 -9.59 8.47
C TYR A 55 -3.61 -10.12 8.68
N ASP A 56 -2.89 -9.62 9.69
CA ASP A 56 -1.49 -10.00 9.99
C ASP A 56 -0.57 -9.78 8.77
N ILE A 57 -0.71 -8.60 8.16
CA ILE A 57 0.13 -8.13 7.06
C ILE A 57 1.01 -7.01 7.60
N GLU A 58 2.33 -7.23 7.59
CA GLU A 58 3.32 -6.21 7.91
C GLU A 58 3.29 -5.09 6.87
N PHE A 59 3.53 -3.86 7.31
CA PHE A 59 3.65 -2.75 6.38
C PHE A 59 4.73 -1.75 6.79
N THR A 60 5.26 -1.07 5.80
CA THR A 60 6.12 0.10 5.94
C THR A 60 5.57 1.21 5.06
N HIS A 61 5.98 2.45 5.34
CA HIS A 61 5.61 3.60 4.52
C HIS A 61 6.80 4.11 3.72
N PHE A 62 6.49 4.66 2.56
CA PHE A 62 7.38 5.52 1.81
C PHE A 62 6.60 6.80 1.48
N THR A 63 6.94 7.90 2.16
CA THR A 63 6.18 9.18 2.14
C THR A 63 6.88 10.29 1.37
N GLU A 64 8.09 10.05 0.84
CA GLU A 64 8.91 11.06 0.15
C GLU A 64 8.40 11.44 -1.25
N ILE A 65 7.15 11.11 -1.60
CA ILE A 65 6.54 11.62 -2.83
C ILE A 65 6.25 13.10 -2.64
N ASN A 66 6.98 13.94 -3.40
CA ASN A 66 6.88 15.39 -3.36
C ASN A 66 6.49 15.92 -4.74
N GLY A 67 5.18 16.08 -4.97
CA GLY A 67 4.66 16.65 -6.21
C GLY A 67 4.78 15.69 -7.39
N LYS A 68 5.79 15.86 -8.26
CA LYS A 68 6.01 14.91 -9.36
C LYS A 68 7.06 13.90 -8.91
N ALA A 69 6.66 12.63 -8.87
CA ALA A 69 7.62 11.54 -8.68
C ALA A 69 8.74 11.64 -9.73
N ASP A 70 9.98 11.67 -9.26
CA ASP A 70 11.18 11.68 -10.06
C ASP A 70 11.98 10.38 -9.87
N LEU A 71 13.12 10.28 -10.57
CA LEU A 71 13.95 9.08 -10.53
C LEU A 71 14.52 8.84 -9.13
N GLU A 72 14.90 9.89 -8.41
CA GLU A 72 15.45 9.79 -7.05
C GLU A 72 14.40 9.18 -6.09
N CYS A 73 13.16 9.63 -6.19
CA CYS A 73 12.03 9.08 -5.44
C CYS A 73 11.81 7.58 -5.73
N ILE A 74 11.96 7.15 -6.98
CA ILE A 74 11.82 5.75 -7.39
C ILE A 74 12.97 4.90 -6.81
N GLU A 75 14.19 5.40 -6.88
CA GLU A 75 15.39 4.72 -6.37
C GLU A 75 15.29 4.51 -4.86
N LYS A 76 14.99 5.57 -4.09
CA LYS A 76 14.80 5.50 -2.63
C LYS A 76 13.71 4.51 -2.22
N GLY A 77 12.55 4.56 -2.88
CA GLY A 77 11.45 3.65 -2.58
C GLY A 77 11.80 2.19 -2.88
N THR A 78 12.61 1.95 -3.91
CA THR A 78 13.08 0.60 -4.27
C THR A 78 14.05 0.04 -3.23
N GLU A 79 15.01 0.86 -2.77
CA GLU A 79 15.97 0.45 -1.74
C GLU A 79 15.31 0.12 -0.40
N LEU A 80 14.25 0.84 -0.03
CA LEU A 80 13.55 0.65 1.24
C LEU A 80 12.75 -0.67 1.31
N PHE A 81 12.42 -1.25 0.16
CA PHE A 81 11.58 -2.45 0.07
C PHE A 81 12.37 -3.77 -0.06
N LEU A 82 13.63 -3.70 -0.49
CA LEU A 82 14.54 -4.84 -0.66
C LEU A 82 15.14 -5.31 0.68
#